data_AF-A0A3M8QUK7-F1
#
_entry.id   AF-A0A3M8QUK7-F1
#
_cell.length_a   1.000
_cell.length_b   1.000
_cell.length_c   1.000
_cell.angle_alpha   90.00
_cell.angle_beta   90.00
_cell.angle_gamma   90.00
#
_symmetry.space_group_name_H-M   'P 1'
#
loop_
_entity.id
_entity.type
_entity.pdbx_description
1 polymer ?
#
loop_
_entity_poly.entity_id
_entity_poly.type
_entity_poly.pdbx_seq_one_letter_code
_entity_poly.pdbx_strand_id
1 'polypeptide(L)'
;MDTHQYTIHVDQRGRLVLPAGVRHQLGIEQGSTLIMAVQEDGVLRLITPGEAARRGRGLLRELAPDTTRDRQLAEELIAERRIEAEHE
;
A
#
# COMPACT_ATOMS: atom_id res chain seq x y z
N MET A 1 -11.37 9.13 -11.98
CA MET A 1 -11.23 9.13 -10.50
C MET A 1 -11.88 10.40 -10.02
N ASP A 2 -12.91 10.30 -9.21
CA ASP A 2 -13.63 11.48 -8.72
C ASP A 2 -12.78 12.19 -7.65
N THR A 3 -12.27 13.36 -8.00
CA THR A 3 -11.51 14.20 -7.07
C THR A 3 -12.48 14.84 -6.09
N HIS A 4 -12.46 14.37 -4.85
CA HIS A 4 -13.23 14.98 -3.76
C HIS A 4 -12.33 15.98 -3.03
N GLN A 5 -12.74 17.25 -3.03
CA GLN A 5 -12.01 18.32 -2.35
C GLN A 5 -12.63 18.57 -0.97
N TYR A 6 -11.78 18.63 0.06
CA TYR A 6 -12.17 18.98 1.41
C TYR A 6 -11.33 20.16 1.88
N THR A 7 -12.00 21.20 2.40
CA THR A 7 -11.31 22.25 3.15
C THR A 7 -11.13 21.77 4.59
N ILE A 8 -9.89 21.73 5.06
CA ILE A 8 -9.53 21.34 6.43
C ILE A 8 -8.72 22.46 7.08
N HIS A 9 -8.86 22.60 8.40
CA HIS A 9 -8.10 23.55 9.19
C HIS A 9 -7.09 22.82 10.07
N VAL A 10 -5.92 23.43 10.24
CA VAL A 10 -4.91 23.02 11.21
C VAL A 10 -5.28 23.66 12.55
N ASP A 11 -5.39 22.85 13.60
CA ASP A 11 -5.65 23.39 14.94
C ASP A 11 -4.39 24.01 15.57
N GLN A 12 -4.54 24.63 16.75
CA GLN A 12 -3.43 25.28 17.45
C GLN A 12 -2.27 24.35 17.81
N ARG A 13 -2.48 23.02 17.78
CA ARG A 13 -1.47 22.00 18.06
C ARG A 13 -0.94 21.34 16.80
N GLY A 14 -1.26 21.87 15.62
CA GLY A 14 -0.78 21.35 14.35
C GLY A 14 -1.54 20.12 13.84
N ARG A 15 -2.70 19.77 14.43
CA ARG A 15 -3.47 18.60 13.98
C ARG A 15 -4.42 18.96 12.86
N LEU A 16 -4.59 18.00 11.96
CA LEU A 16 -5.59 18.02 10.89
C LEU A 16 -6.67 17.00 11.24
N VAL A 17 -7.94 17.40 11.10
CA VAL A 17 -9.07 16.47 11.23
C VAL A 17 -9.37 15.88 9.86
N LEU A 18 -9.20 14.56 9.72
CA LEU A 18 -9.60 13.84 8.51
C LEU A 18 -11.14 13.69 8.48
N PRO A 19 -11.83 14.20 7.44
CA PRO A 19 -13.27 14.00 7.29
C PRO A 19 -13.65 12.52 7.25
N ALA A 20 -14.86 12.19 7.70
CA ALA A 20 -15.31 10.80 7.78
C ALA A 20 -15.27 10.06 6.44
N GLY A 21 -15.65 10.71 5.34
CA GLY A 21 -15.57 10.14 3.99
C GLY A 21 -14.15 9.74 3.59
N VAL A 22 -13.16 10.59 3.89
CA VAL A 22 -11.74 10.30 3.63
C VAL A 22 -11.28 9.10 4.46
N ARG A 23 -11.67 9.03 5.74
CA ARG A 23 -11.31 7.88 6.59
C ARG A 23 -11.87 6.57 6.05
N HIS A 24 -13.14 6.54 5.67
CA HIS A 24 -13.78 5.34 5.13
C HIS A 24 -13.17 4.91 3.79
N GLN A 25 -12.95 5.85 2.88
CA GLN A 25 -12.37 5.55 1.57
C GLN A 25 -10.94 4.99 1.68
N LEU A 26 -10.17 5.44 2.67
CA LEU A 26 -8.79 5.02 2.88
C LEU A 26 -8.63 3.91 3.93
N GLY A 27 -9.73 3.42 4.53
CA GLY A 27 -9.70 2.41 5.58
C GLY A 27 -8.93 2.85 6.84
N ILE A 28 -9.01 4.13 7.19
CA ILE A 28 -8.29 4.72 8.33
C ILE A 28 -9.15 4.61 9.58
N GLU A 29 -8.61 3.94 10.59
CA GLU A 29 -9.21 3.77 11.91
C GLU A 29 -8.40 4.50 12.99
N GLN A 30 -8.93 4.57 14.21
CA GLN A 30 -8.19 5.10 15.34
C GLN A 30 -6.89 4.29 15.55
N GLY A 31 -5.77 4.98 15.70
CA GLY A 31 -4.45 4.34 15.86
C GLY A 31 -3.80 3.90 14.53
N SER A 32 -4.48 4.06 13.40
CA SER A 32 -3.87 3.84 12.08
C SER A 32 -2.68 4.78 11.86
N THR A 33 -1.62 4.24 11.27
CA THR A 33 -0.43 5.01 10.89
C THR A 33 -0.53 5.46 9.45
N LEU A 34 -0.13 6.69 9.17
CA LEU A 34 -0.02 7.25 7.82
C LEU A 34 1.41 7.70 7.58
N ILE A 35 1.85 7.59 6.33
CA ILE A 35 3.11 8.15 5.85
C ILE A 35 2.79 9.51 5.24
N MET A 36 3.48 10.54 5.71
CA MET A 36 3.37 11.90 5.22
C MET A 36 4.64 12.29 4.47
N ALA A 37 4.47 12.71 3.21
CA ALA A 37 5.55 13.20 2.37
C ALA A 37 5.24 14.62 1.90
N VAL A 38 6.22 15.50 1.99
CA VAL A 38 6.18 16.84 1.42
C VAL A 38 6.93 16.79 0.09
N GLN A 39 6.25 17.16 -0.99
CA GLN A 39 6.85 17.26 -2.32
C GLN A 39 7.36 18.68 -2.58
N GLU A 40 8.30 18.82 -3.52
CA GLU A 40 8.95 20.10 -3.85
C GLU A 40 7.96 21.15 -4.38
N ASP A 41 6.86 20.72 -4.98
CA ASP A 41 5.76 21.54 -5.49
C ASP A 41 4.80 22.04 -4.38
N GLY A 42 5.12 21.77 -3.11
CA GLY A 42 4.29 22.14 -1.97
C GLY A 42 3.12 21.19 -1.74
N VAL A 43 3.05 20.05 -2.44
CA VAL A 43 1.99 19.06 -2.25
C VAL A 43 2.30 18.17 -1.04
N LEU A 44 1.39 18.17 -0.07
CA LEU A 44 1.39 17.20 1.02
C LEU A 44 0.69 15.91 0.58
N ARG A 45 1.41 14.80 0.60
CA ARG A 45 0.85 13.47 0.30
C ARG A 45 0.77 12.62 1.55
N LEU A 46 -0.43 12.15 1.85
CA LEU A 46 -0.71 11.18 2.91
C LEU A 46 -1.08 9.84 2.29
N ILE A 47 -0.40 8.77 2.67
CA ILE A 47 -0.69 7.40 2.22
C ILE A 47 -0.64 6.41 3.39
N THR A 48 -1.36 5.30 3.28
CA THR A 48 -1.22 4.19 4.23
C THR A 48 0.07 3.41 3.94
N PRO A 49 0.68 2.74 4.94
CA PRO A 49 1.82 1.86 4.71
C PRO A 49 1.51 0.75 3.70
N GLY A 50 0.29 0.20 3.72
CA GLY A 50 -0.16 -0.79 2.75
C GLY A 50 -0.18 -0.24 1.31
N GLU A 51 -0.59 1.02 1.13
CA GLU A 51 -0.52 1.71 -0.16
C GLU A 51 0.92 1.88 -0.64
N ALA A 52 1.82 2.27 0.26
CA ALA A 52 3.24 2.40 -0.06
C ALA A 52 3.84 1.06 -0.51
N ALA A 53 3.56 -0.02 0.23
CA ALA A 53 3.99 -1.37 -0.12
C ALA A 53 3.39 -1.85 -1.46
N ARG A 54 2.11 -1.53 -1.71
CA ARG A 54 1.45 -1.88 -2.98
C ARG A 54 2.10 -1.17 -4.16
N ARG A 55 2.37 0.14 -4.05
CA ARG A 55 3.07 0.90 -5.10
C ARG A 55 4.52 0.44 -5.30
N GLY A 56 5.17 0.04 -4.19
CA GLY A 56 6.52 -0.53 -4.20
C GLY A 56 6.61 -1.90 -4.88
N ARG A 57 5.51 -2.64 -4.98
CA ARG A 57 5.51 -4.02 -5.47
C ARG A 57 5.91 -4.08 -6.94
N GLY A 58 6.97 -4.84 -7.22
CA GLY A 58 7.45 -5.06 -8.59
C GLY A 58 8.42 -4.01 -9.13
N LEU A 59 8.73 -2.96 -8.37
CA LEU A 59 9.72 -1.93 -8.77
C LEU A 59 11.10 -2.51 -9.10
N LEU A 60 11.48 -3.62 -8.45
CA LEU A 60 12.76 -4.28 -8.66
C LEU A 60 12.67 -5.50 -9.59
N ARG A 61 11.51 -5.73 -10.23
CA ARG A 61 11.28 -6.93 -11.05
C ARG A 61 12.26 -7.06 -12.22
N GLU A 62 12.65 -5.93 -12.81
CA GLU A 62 13.60 -5.89 -13.93
C GLU A 62 15.07 -6.08 -13.50
N LEU A 63 15.37 -5.88 -12.21
CA LEU A 63 16.70 -6.10 -11.64
C LEU A 63 16.87 -7.52 -11.08
N ALA A 64 15.79 -8.31 -11.08
CA ALA A 64 15.85 -9.68 -10.63
C ALA A 64 16.67 -10.50 -11.65
N PRO A 65 17.68 -11.28 -11.22
CA PRO A 65 18.38 -12.21 -12.09
C PRO A 65 17.37 -13.16 -12.75
N ASP A 66 17.63 -13.57 -14.00
CA ASP A 66 16.68 -14.25 -14.89
C ASP A 66 15.86 -15.33 -14.16
N THR A 67 14.66 -14.93 -13.77
CA THR A 67 13.77 -15.59 -12.80
C THR A 67 13.16 -16.90 -13.31
N THR A 68 13.58 -17.39 -14.48
CA THR A 68 13.02 -18.60 -15.09
C THR A 68 13.19 -19.80 -14.15
N ARG A 69 14.36 -19.94 -13.52
CA ARG A 69 14.61 -21.03 -12.55
C ARG A 69 13.85 -20.86 -11.24
N ASP A 70 13.80 -19.63 -10.72
CA ASP A 70 13.08 -19.32 -9.47
C ASP A 70 11.57 -19.48 -9.63
N ARG A 71 11.03 -19.14 -10.81
CA ARG A 71 9.62 -19.31 -11.17
C ARG A 71 9.25 -20.78 -11.32
N GLN A 72 10.10 -21.56 -12.00
CA GLN A 72 9.93 -23.01 -12.11
C GLN A 72 9.93 -23.68 -10.73
N LEU A 73 10.87 -23.29 -9.86
CA LEU A 73 10.95 -23.80 -8.49
C LEU A 73 9.72 -23.41 -7.66
N ALA A 74 9.26 -22.16 -7.76
CA ALA A 74 8.07 -21.70 -7.05
C ALA A 74 6.80 -22.42 -7.53
N GLU A 75 6.66 -22.65 -8.83
CA GLU A 75 5.54 -23.41 -9.41
C GLU A 75 5.55 -24.87 -8.97
N GLU A 76 6.73 -25.50 -8.95
CA GLU A 76 6.94 -26.87 -8.44
C GLU A 76 6.50 -26.98 -6.97
N LEU A 77 6.97 -26.10 -6.10
CA LEU A 77 6.62 -26.08 -4.67
C LEU A 77 5.13 -25.81 -4.41
N ILE A 78 4.49 -24.96 -5.23
CA ILE A 78 3.04 -24.69 -5.13
C ILE A 78 2.23 -25.92 -5.58
N ALA A 79 2.68 -26.62 -6.63
CA ALA A 79 2.03 -27.84 -7.09
C ALA A 79 2.13 -28.95 -6.03
N GLU A 80 3.30 -29.13 -5.41
CA GLU A 80 3.51 -30.06 -4.30
C GLU A 80 2.55 -29.77 -3.14
N ARG A 81 2.44 -28.50 -2.70
CA ARG A 81 1.51 -28.09 -1.63
C ARG A 81 0.05 -28.38 -1.94
N ARG A 82 -0.38 -28.28 -3.21
CA ARG A 82 -1.76 -28.58 -3.61
C ARG A 82 -2.05 -30.08 -3.56
N ILE A 83 -1.10 -30.89 -4.02
CA ILE A 83 -1.20 -32.35 -3.96
C ILE A 83 -1.27 -32.80 -2.50
N GLU A 84 -0.40 -32.28 -1.64
CA GLU A 84 -0.43 -32.56 -0.21
C GLU A 84 -1.79 -32.21 0.43
N ALA A 85 -2.35 -31.05 0.11
CA ALA A 85 -3.65 -30.61 0.64
C ALA A 85 -4.87 -31.40 0.10
N GLU A 86 -4.75 -32.08 -1.04
CA GLU A 86 -5.78 -32.98 -1.57
C GLU A 86 -5.72 -34.39 -0.93
N HIS A 87 -4.60 -34.74 -0.31
CA HIS A 87 -4.34 -36.03 0.31
C HIS A 87 -4.47 -36.03 1.85
N GLU A 88 -4.87 -34.91 2.45
CA GLU A 88 -5.13 -34.71 3.90
C GLU A 88 -6.62 -34.45 4.17
#